data_AF-A0A2V8VBC8-F1
#
_entry.id   AF-A0A2V8VBC8-F1
#
_cell.length_a   1.000
_cell.length_b   1.000
_cell.length_c   1.000
_cell.angle_alpha   90.00
_cell.angle_beta   90.00
_cell.angle_gamma   90.00
#
_symmetry.space_group_name_H-M   'P 1'
#
loop_
_entity.id
_entity.type
_entity.pdbx_description
1 polymer ?
#
loop_
_entity_poly.entity_id
_entity_poly.type
_entity_poly.pdbx_seq_one_letter_code
_entity_poly.pdbx_strand_id
1 'polypeptide(L)'
;MSEKVFGIHAVLEALQARKRSVMRVLVAASRGDGRVRRLLEAAHQAGVPVLRQPVEALDRLADGEAHQGVVAFISAAAYADPEHLLKTSGP
;
A
#
# COMPACT_ATOMS: atom_id res chain seq x y z
N MET A 1 4.78 9.22 -10.37
CA MET A 1 4.53 9.45 -8.93
C MET A 1 4.07 8.15 -8.30
N SER A 2 4.46 7.83 -7.07
CA SER A 2 3.88 6.69 -6.33
C SER A 2 2.74 7.19 -5.45
N GLU A 3 1.55 6.59 -5.58
CA GLU A 3 0.42 6.85 -4.69
C GLU A 3 0.71 6.22 -3.32
N LYS A 4 0.18 6.83 -2.25
CA LYS A 4 0.31 6.30 -0.88
C LYS A 4 -1.06 5.87 -0.38
N VAL A 5 -1.10 4.78 0.38
CA VAL A 5 -2.31 4.31 1.07
C VAL A 5 -2.02 4.16 2.56
N PHE A 6 -2.95 4.62 3.38
CA PHE A 6 -2.79 4.75 4.83
C PHE A 6 -3.75 3.81 5.57
N GLY A 7 -3.27 3.23 6.67
CA GLY A 7 -4.11 2.39 7.54
C GLY A 7 -4.06 0.89 7.21
N ILE A 8 -4.34 0.07 8.21
CA ILE A 8 -4.18 -1.39 8.12
C ILE A 8 -5.12 -1.99 7.07
N HIS A 9 -6.41 -1.62 7.12
CA HIS A 9 -7.42 -2.19 6.22
C HIS A 9 -7.15 -1.81 4.76
N ALA A 10 -6.92 -0.53 4.48
CA ALA A 10 -6.68 -0.08 3.12
C ALA A 10 -5.42 -0.71 2.51
N VAL A 11 -4.37 -0.92 3.32
CA VAL A 11 -3.16 -1.61 2.86
C VAL A 11 -3.39 -3.11 2.67
N LEU A 12 -4.16 -3.77 3.54
CA LEU A 12 -4.56 -5.18 3.35
C LEU A 12 -5.37 -5.36 2.06
N GLU A 13 -6.31 -4.46 1.79
CA GLU A 13 -7.08 -4.46 0.53
C GLU A 13 -6.16 -4.24 -0.67
N ALA A 14 -5.20 -3.31 -0.58
CA ALA A 14 -4.25 -3.06 -1.67
C ALA A 14 -3.33 -4.28 -1.94
N LEU A 15 -2.90 -5.00 -0.90
CA LEU A 15 -2.10 -6.21 -1.04
C LEU A 15 -2.88 -7.37 -1.67
N GLN A 16 -4.19 -7.46 -1.38
CA GLN A 16 -5.07 -8.49 -1.94
C GLN A 16 -5.55 -8.13 -3.36
N ALA A 17 -5.73 -6.84 -3.63
CA ALA A 17 -6.16 -6.32 -4.91
C ALA A 17 -5.01 -6.44 -5.93
N ARG A 18 -5.04 -7.49 -6.75
CA ARG A 18 -4.07 -7.72 -7.84
C ARG A 18 -3.97 -6.57 -8.88
N LYS A 19 -4.87 -5.59 -8.84
CA LYS A 19 -4.91 -4.42 -9.71
C LYS A 19 -4.00 -3.27 -9.24
N ARG A 20 -3.54 -3.26 -7.98
CA ARG A 20 -2.68 -2.19 -7.46
C ARG A 20 -1.32 -2.79 -7.07
N SER A 21 -0.27 -2.44 -7.79
CA SER A 21 1.08 -2.93 -7.48
C SER A 21 1.64 -2.21 -6.26
N VAL A 22 1.49 -2.83 -5.08
CA VAL A 22 2.14 -2.38 -3.85
C VAL A 22 3.64 -2.63 -3.96
N MET A 23 4.43 -1.56 -3.87
CA MET A 23 5.89 -1.63 -3.98
C MET A 23 6.55 -1.97 -2.65
N ARG A 24 6.05 -1.40 -1.56
CA ARG A 24 6.54 -1.63 -0.20
C ARG A 24 5.51 -1.17 0.83
N VAL A 25 5.60 -1.74 2.03
CA VAL A 25 4.82 -1.32 3.19
C VAL A 25 5.77 -0.84 4.30
N LEU A 26 5.41 0.25 4.96
CA LEU A 26 6.04 0.74 6.17
C LEU A 26 5.11 0.49 7.35
N VAL A 27 5.67 0.00 8.45
CA VAL A 27 4.95 -0.30 9.69
C VAL A 27 5.65 0.40 10.85
N ALA A 28 4.89 1.02 11.76
CA ALA A 28 5.46 1.65 12.94
C ALA A 28 6.18 0.60 13.79
N ALA A 29 7.40 0.92 14.22
CA ALA A 29 8.23 0.03 15.04
C ALA A 29 7.55 -0.34 16.37
N SER A 30 6.74 0.57 16.92
CA SER A 30 5.95 0.37 18.14
C SER A 30 4.78 -0.61 18.00
N ARG A 31 4.41 -1.02 16.78
CA ARG A 31 3.21 -1.86 16.54
C ARG A 31 3.56 -3.33 16.44
N GLY A 32 3.17 -4.13 17.44
CA GLY A 32 3.35 -5.59 17.45
C GLY A 32 2.06 -6.40 17.56
N ASP A 33 0.91 -5.76 17.38
CA ASP A 33 -0.39 -6.40 17.64
C ASP A 33 -0.80 -7.42 16.55
N GLY A 34 -1.82 -8.22 16.85
CA GLY A 34 -2.31 -9.26 15.94
C GLY A 34 -2.83 -8.72 14.60
N ARG A 35 -3.22 -7.44 14.51
CA ARG A 35 -3.64 -6.83 13.25
C ARG A 35 -2.45 -6.58 12.34
N VAL A 36 -1.35 -6.06 12.90
CA VAL A 36 -0.09 -5.92 12.16
C VAL A 36 0.44 -7.27 11.71
N ARG A 37 0.34 -8.31 12.54
CA ARG A 37 0.78 -9.66 12.14
C ARG A 37 0.09 -10.15 10.87
N ARG A 38 -1.24 -10.02 10.77
CA ARG A 38 -2.00 -10.37 9.55
C ARG A 38 -1.53 -9.59 8.32
N LEU A 39 -1.21 -8.31 8.49
CA LEU A 39 -0.66 -7.49 7.41
C LEU A 39 0.73 -7.96 6.98
N LEU A 40 1.60 -8.33 7.92
CA LEU A 40 2.92 -8.86 7.60
C LEU A 40 2.82 -10.17 6.82
N GLU A 41 1.90 -11.05 7.21
CA GLU A 41 1.63 -12.30 6.49
C GLU A 41 1.11 -12.05 5.07
N ALA A 42 0.14 -11.13 4.90
CA ALA A 42 -0.38 -10.76 3.59
C ALA A 42 0.71 -10.13 2.69
N ALA A 43 1.55 -9.24 3.24
CA ALA A 43 2.65 -8.63 2.49
C ALA A 43 3.69 -9.67 2.08
N HIS A 44 4.01 -10.62 2.97
CA HIS A 44 4.90 -11.73 2.67
C HIS A 44 4.37 -12.63 1.55
N GLN A 45 3.08 -13.01 1.61
CA GLN A 45 2.42 -13.79 0.55
C GLN A 45 2.41 -13.07 -0.80
N ALA A 46 2.31 -11.73 -0.79
CA ALA A 46 2.37 -10.89 -1.98
C ALA A 46 3.81 -10.63 -2.48
N GLY A 47 4.84 -11.09 -1.77
CA GLY A 47 6.24 -10.79 -2.10
C GLY A 47 6.63 -9.32 -1.91
N VAL A 48 5.86 -8.58 -1.10
CA VAL A 48 6.04 -7.15 -0.89
C VAL A 48 6.94 -6.91 0.34
N PRO A 49 8.03 -6.14 0.21
CA PRO A 49 8.91 -5.85 1.33
C PRO A 49 8.22 -4.96 2.38
N VAL A 50 8.43 -5.30 3.64
CA VAL A 50 7.95 -4.52 4.78
C VAL A 50 9.12 -3.94 5.57
N LEU A 51 9.07 -2.65 5.87
CA LEU A 51 10.07 -1.94 6.66
C LEU A 51 9.45 -1.40 7.95
N ARG A 52 10.18 -1.55 9.05
CA ARG A 52 9.83 -0.94 10.34
C ARG A 52 10.35 0.50 10.35
N GLN A 53 9.54 1.46 10.79
CA GLN A 53 9.90 2.87 10.87
C GLN A 53 9.43 3.49 12.20
N PRO A 54 10.10 4.54 12.72
CA PRO A 54 9.57 5.35 13.81
C PRO A 54 8.19 5.91 13.44
N VAL A 55 7.31 6.09 14.42
CA VAL A 55 5.93 6.55 14.16
C VAL A 55 5.93 7.94 13.53
N GLU A 56 6.87 8.79 13.95
CA GLU A 56 7.07 10.16 13.49
C GLU A 56 7.44 10.19 12.00
N ALA A 57 8.08 9.14 11.48
CA ALA A 57 8.37 9.04 10.06
C ALA A 57 7.10 8.75 9.24
N LEU A 58 6.14 8.02 9.80
CA LEU A 58 4.85 7.77 9.17
C LEU A 58 3.93 8.99 9.26
N ASP A 59 3.94 9.71 10.39
CA ASP A 59 3.20 10.97 10.55
C ASP A 59 3.60 11.98 9.45
N ARG A 60 4.91 12.15 9.23
CA ARG A 60 5.43 13.00 8.15
C ARG A 60 5.04 12.54 6.75
N LEU A 61 4.84 11.24 6.55
CA LEU A 61 4.44 10.70 5.25
C LEU A 61 2.95 10.85 4.97
N ALA A 62 2.14 10.88 6.03
CA ALA A 62 0.69 10.93 5.99
C ALA A 62 0.14 12.36 5.94
N ASP A 63 0.96 13.38 6.21
CA ASP A 63 0.57 14.80 6.09
C ASP A 63 -0.76 15.13 6.81
N GLY A 64 -0.95 14.55 7.99
CA GLY A 64 -2.17 14.69 8.80
C GLY A 64 -3.23 13.61 8.58
N GLU A 65 -3.09 12.72 7.59
CA GLU A 65 -3.98 11.57 7.42
C GLU A 65 -3.74 10.46 8.47
N ALA A 66 -4.82 9.79 8.87
CA ALA A 66 -4.75 8.72 9.85
C ALA A 66 -4.16 7.42 9.27
N HIS A 67 -2.88 7.14 9.55
CA HIS A 67 -2.20 5.94 9.05
C HIS A 67 -2.24 4.72 9.99
N GLN A 68 -2.67 4.86 11.24
CA GLN A 68 -2.80 3.73 12.21
C GLN A 68 -1.51 2.89 12.40
N GLY A 69 -0.36 3.50 12.13
CA GLY A 69 0.94 2.85 12.13
C GLY A 69 1.30 2.06 10.87
N VAL A 70 0.61 2.26 9.73
CA VAL A 70 0.89 1.55 8.48
C VAL A 70 0.73 2.47 7.26
N VAL A 71 1.69 2.42 6.34
CA VAL A 71 1.67 3.14 5.06
C VAL A 71 2.13 2.20 3.94
N ALA A 72 1.44 2.16 2.81
CA ALA A 72 1.90 1.47 1.60
C ALA A 72 2.22 2.47 0.49
N PHE A 73 3.24 2.15 -0.30
CA PHE A 73 3.55 2.86 -1.55
C PHE A 73 3.08 2.00 -2.72
N ILE A 74 2.28 2.59 -3.61
CA ILE A 74 1.70 1.94 -4.78
C ILE A 74 2.29 2.59 -6.03
N SER A 75 2.66 1.76 -7.01
CA SER A 75 3.11 2.27 -8.30
C SER A 75 1.92 2.83 -9.09
N ALA A 76 2.03 4.06 -9.60
CA ALA A 76 1.05 4.60 -10.55
C ALA A 76 1.03 3.84 -11.87
N ALA A 77 2.03 3.00 -12.17
CA ALA A 77 2.03 2.15 -13.36
C ALA A 77 0.88 1.13 -13.35
N ALA A 78 0.36 0.75 -12.19
CA ALA A 78 -0.84 -0.10 -12.12
C ALA A 78 -2.14 0.66 -12.43
N TYR A 79 -2.09 1.99 -12.46
CA TYR A 79 -3.18 2.85 -12.95
C TYR A 79 -3.04 3.15 -14.45
N ALA A 80 -1.86 2.91 -15.03
CA ALA A 80 -1.61 3.00 -16.46
C ALA A 80 -1.94 1.66 -17.14
N ASP A 81 -3.20 1.24 -17.03
CA ASP A 81 -3.80 0.41 -18.08
C ASP A 81 -5.28 0.79 -18.34
N PRO A 82 -5.56 2.05 -18.72
CA PRO A 82 -6.80 2.40 -19.39
C PRO A 82 -6.77 2.08 -20.90
N GLU A 83 -5.70 1.53 -21.48
CA GLU A 83 -5.74 1.06 -22.88
C GLU A 83 -6.61 -0.20 -23.06
N HIS A 84 -7.11 -0.77 -21.94
CA HIS A 84 -8.23 -1.71 -21.91
C HIS A 84 -9.61 -1.04 -21.65
N LEU A 85 -9.69 0.30 -21.61
CA LEU A 85 -10.96 1.05 -21.67
C LEU A 85 -11.38 1.22 -23.14
N LEU A 86 -11.92 0.14 -23.71
CA LEU A 86 -12.92 0.14 -24.77
C LEU A 86 -12.88 1.31 -25.78
N LYS A 87 -12.19 1.11 -26.90
CA LYS A 87 -12.79 1.05 -28.25
C LYS A 87 -11.71 1.27 -29.30
N THR A 88 -11.41 0.20 -30.02
CA THR A 88 -11.21 0.29 -31.46
C THR A 88 -12.41 1.05 -32.03
N SER A 89 -12.20 2.31 -32.37
CA SER A 89 -13.04 3.01 -33.33
C SER A 89 -12.05 3.71 -34.25
N GLY A 90 -11.74 3.01 -35.34
CA GLY A 90 -11.21 3.64 -36.54
C GLY A 90 -12.21 4.66 -37.08
N PRO A 91 -11.91 5.33 -38.22
CA PRO A 91 -11.19 4.79 -39.37
C PRO A 91 -9.72 5.22 -39.50
#